data_AF-A0A817MLA9-F1
#
_entry.id   AF-A0A817MLA9-F1
#
_cell.length_a   1.000
_cell.length_b   1.000
_cell.length_c   1.000
_cell.angle_alpha   90.00
_cell.angle_beta   90.00
_cell.angle_gamma   90.00
#
_symmetry.space_group_name_H-M   'P 1'
#
loop_
_entity.id
_entity.type
_entity.pdbx_description
1 polymer ?
#
loop_
_entity_poly.entity_id
_entity_poly.type
_entity_poly.pdbx_seq_one_letter_code
_entity_poly.pdbx_strand_id
1 'polypeptide(L)'
;MTTGIFHEPNTPNDFCYHASEIRNYSDAIYYKTIDFIDELQKLCSHDHLIMKLLILIIIFSKGADYIEPILVESEKVFYAQNVYVDLLWNYLNVRFGCDQTPYIFSRLIFCCMKSHSLARETKETITKKDVQNKKFAPLMQSILQTS
;
A
#
# COMPACT_ATOMS: atom_id res chain seq x y z
N MET A 1 -12.34 -15.89 -20.29
CA MET A 1 -11.32 -15.30 -19.40
C MET A 1 -12.04 -14.86 -18.14
N THR A 2 -12.08 -15.73 -17.13
CA THR A 2 -12.66 -15.41 -15.83
C THR A 2 -11.69 -14.48 -15.10
N THR A 3 -12.14 -13.25 -14.86
CA THR A 3 -11.48 -12.29 -13.98
C THR A 3 -11.23 -12.97 -12.63
N GLY A 4 -9.96 -13.11 -12.25
CA GLY A 4 -9.54 -13.73 -10.99
C GLY A 4 -9.96 -12.86 -9.81
N ILE A 5 -11.19 -13.05 -9.35
CA ILE A 5 -11.70 -12.48 -8.11
C ILE A 5 -11.48 -13.56 -7.04
N PHE A 6 -10.71 -13.21 -6.01
CA PHE A 6 -10.50 -14.07 -4.86
C PHE A 6 -11.84 -14.24 -4.12
N HIS A 7 -12.18 -15.48 -3.79
CA HIS A 7 -13.33 -15.84 -2.95
C HIS A 7 -12.82 -16.63 -1.74
N GLU A 8 -13.15 -16.17 -0.54
CA GLU A 8 -12.86 -16.88 0.69
C GLU A 8 -13.71 -18.18 0.76
N PRO A 9 -13.11 -19.33 1.10
CA PRO A 9 -13.85 -20.58 1.18
C PRO A 9 -14.96 -20.51 2.24
N ASN A 10 -16.18 -20.89 1.86
CA ASN A 10 -17.37 -20.92 2.71
C ASN A 10 -18.03 -19.56 3.04
N THR A 11 -17.68 -18.47 2.35
CA THR A 11 -18.46 -17.22 2.36
C THR A 11 -19.28 -17.08 1.07
N PRO A 12 -20.56 -17.51 1.05
CA PRO A 12 -21.38 -17.51 -0.17
C PRO A 12 -21.68 -16.10 -0.72
N ASN A 13 -21.38 -15.04 0.04
CA ASN A 13 -21.58 -13.64 -0.32
C ASN A 13 -20.29 -12.84 -0.10
N ASP A 14 -19.18 -13.29 -0.68
CA ASP A 14 -17.98 -12.46 -0.74
C ASP A 14 -18.27 -11.22 -1.57
N PHE A 15 -18.49 -10.11 -0.87
CA PHE A 15 -18.78 -8.83 -1.47
C PHE A 15 -17.52 -8.34 -2.20
N CYS A 16 -17.60 -8.24 -3.52
CA CYS A 16 -16.50 -7.72 -4.33
C CYS A 16 -16.40 -6.20 -4.12
N TYR A 17 -15.45 -5.78 -3.30
CA TYR A 17 -15.26 -4.38 -2.99
C TYR A 17 -14.61 -3.64 -4.18
N HIS A 18 -15.38 -2.78 -4.85
CA HIS A 18 -14.91 -1.99 -5.98
C HIS A 18 -14.27 -0.68 -5.50
N ALA A 19 -13.24 -0.19 -6.20
CA ALA A 19 -12.56 1.06 -5.85
C ALA A 19 -13.51 2.28 -5.75
N SER A 20 -14.58 2.30 -6.56
CA SER A 20 -15.63 3.32 -6.50
C SER A 20 -16.40 3.36 -5.18
N GLU A 21 -16.44 2.25 -4.45
CA GLU A 21 -17.17 2.15 -3.19
C GLU A 21 -16.45 2.86 -2.05
N ILE A 22 -15.15 3.16 -2.18
CA ILE A 22 -14.42 4.07 -1.28
C ILE A 22 -15.12 5.44 -1.21
N ARG A 23 -15.78 5.89 -2.29
CA ARG A 23 -16.52 7.16 -2.30
C ARG A 23 -17.65 7.19 -1.28
N ASN A 24 -18.26 6.04 -0.97
CA ASN A 24 -19.27 5.94 0.09
C ASN A 24 -18.68 6.33 1.46
N TYR A 25 -17.37 6.13 1.64
CA TYR A 25 -16.64 6.48 2.84
C TYR A 25 -15.99 7.86 2.75
N SER A 26 -15.35 8.23 1.63
CA SER A 26 -14.83 9.58 1.42
C SER A 26 -14.40 9.81 -0.02
N ASP A 27 -15.00 10.81 -0.68
CA ASP A 27 -14.55 11.28 -1.98
C ASP A 27 -13.10 11.80 -1.93
N ALA A 28 -12.70 12.45 -0.83
CA ALA A 28 -11.34 12.95 -0.67
C ALA A 28 -10.31 11.81 -0.68
N ILE A 29 -10.60 10.69 -0.02
CA ILE A 29 -9.72 9.51 -0.01
C ILE A 29 -9.70 8.85 -1.39
N TYR A 30 -10.86 8.75 -2.03
CA TYR A 30 -10.94 8.24 -3.39
C TYR A 30 -10.03 9.02 -4.35
N TYR A 31 -10.17 10.36 -4.40
CA TYR A 31 -9.34 11.19 -5.29
C TYR A 31 -7.86 11.14 -4.92
N LYS A 32 -7.51 11.20 -3.63
CA LYS A 32 -6.11 11.01 -3.16
C LYS A 32 -5.53 9.67 -3.62
N THR A 33 -6.34 8.61 -3.64
CA THR A 33 -5.92 7.27 -4.07
C THR A 33 -5.67 7.24 -5.58
N ILE A 34 -6.56 7.84 -6.38
CA ILE A 34 -6.38 7.93 -7.83
C ILE A 34 -5.12 8.73 -8.17
N ASP A 35 -4.93 9.90 -7.55
CA ASP A 35 -3.75 10.75 -7.76
C ASP A 35 -2.46 10.02 -7.37
N PHE A 36 -2.49 9.26 -6.28
CA PHE A 36 -1.36 8.44 -5.86
C PHE A 36 -1.03 7.34 -6.89
N ILE A 37 -2.04 6.64 -7.41
CA ILE A 37 -1.83 5.57 -8.41
C ILE A 37 -1.26 6.16 -9.70
N ASP A 38 -1.79 7.27 -10.19
CA ASP A 38 -1.31 7.94 -11.40
C ASP A 38 0.14 8.42 -11.25
N GLU A 39 0.47 9.04 -10.11
CA GLU A 39 1.84 9.43 -9.75
C GLU A 39 2.79 8.23 -9.73
N LEU A 40 2.38 7.13 -9.10
CA LEU A 40 3.17 5.91 -9.00
C LEU A 40 3.37 5.26 -10.38
N GLN A 41 2.34 5.20 -11.22
CA GLN A 41 2.44 4.68 -12.59
C GLN A 41 3.41 5.49 -13.45
N LYS A 42 3.36 6.83 -13.34
CA LYS A 42 4.29 7.72 -14.04
C LYS A 42 5.75 7.49 -13.60
N LEU A 43 6.00 7.44 -12.30
CA LEU A 43 7.36 7.23 -11.77
C LEU A 43 7.92 5.86 -12.12
N CYS A 44 7.09 4.82 -12.06
CA CYS A 44 7.52 3.47 -12.42
C CYS A 44 7.63 3.28 -13.93
N SER A 45 7.08 4.17 -14.76
CA SER A 45 7.11 4.05 -16.23
C SER A 45 6.66 2.66 -16.73
N HIS A 46 5.63 2.08 -16.09
CA HIS A 46 5.14 0.71 -16.33
C HIS A 46 6.17 -0.41 -16.09
N ASP A 47 7.28 -0.12 -15.42
CA ASP A 47 8.25 -1.11 -15.01
C ASP A 47 7.76 -1.85 -13.75
N HIS A 48 7.42 -3.11 -13.97
CA HIS A 48 6.96 -3.99 -12.91
C HIS A 48 8.05 -4.29 -11.87
N LEU A 49 9.34 -4.18 -12.21
CA LEU A 49 10.42 -4.46 -11.27
C LEU A 49 10.53 -3.36 -10.21
N ILE A 50 10.43 -2.08 -10.62
CA ILE A 50 10.36 -0.95 -9.69
C ILE A 50 9.17 -1.13 -8.75
N MET A 51 7.99 -1.48 -9.27
CA MET A 51 6.80 -1.72 -8.45
C MET A 51 6.99 -2.87 -7.44
N LYS A 52 7.60 -3.99 -7.86
CA LYS A 52 7.90 -5.12 -6.95
C LYS A 52 8.84 -4.70 -5.83
N LEU A 53 9.90 -3.95 -6.14
CA LEU A 53 10.85 -3.45 -5.15
C LEU A 53 10.16 -2.51 -4.16
N LEU A 54 9.29 -1.61 -4.63
CA LEU A 54 8.53 -0.72 -3.74
C LEU A 54 7.59 -1.49 -2.81
N ILE A 55 6.89 -2.51 -3.31
CA ILE A 55 6.03 -3.36 -2.48
C ILE A 55 6.87 -4.03 -1.38
N LEU A 56 8.05 -4.57 -1.71
CA LEU A 56 8.95 -5.17 -0.72
C LEU A 56 9.41 -4.14 0.30
N ILE A 57 9.82 -2.95 -0.14
CA ILE A 57 10.22 -1.85 0.75
C ILE A 57 9.08 -1.49 1.72
N ILE A 58 7.83 -1.41 1.24
CA ILE A 58 6.64 -1.10 2.05
C ILE A 58 6.31 -2.23 3.03
N ILE A 59 6.40 -3.50 2.62
CA ILE A 59 6.13 -4.67 3.49
C ILE A 59 7.13 -4.71 4.65
N PHE A 60 8.40 -4.41 4.38
CA PHE A 60 9.44 -4.37 5.41
C PHE A 60 9.54 -3.00 6.10
N SER A 61 8.68 -2.03 5.77
CA SER A 61 8.56 -0.79 6.53
C SER A 61 7.90 -1.08 7.87
N LYS A 62 8.54 -0.60 8.95
CA LYS A 62 7.87 -0.54 10.24
C LYS A 62 6.71 0.46 10.16
N GLY A 63 5.50 0.03 10.54
CA GLY A 63 4.36 0.91 10.70
C GLY A 63 4.64 1.98 11.78
N ALA A 64 4.02 3.15 11.63
CA ALA A 64 4.09 4.23 12.62
C ALA A 64 3.02 4.10 13.72
N ASP A 65 2.23 3.02 13.72
CA ASP A 65 1.04 2.90 14.57
C ASP A 65 1.42 2.28 15.92
N TYR A 66 1.03 2.95 17.02
CA TYR A 66 1.40 2.57 18.39
C TYR A 66 0.67 1.31 18.90
N ILE A 67 -0.27 0.77 18.11
CA ILE A 67 -1.14 -0.36 18.45
C ILE A 67 -0.66 -1.65 17.75
N GLU A 68 0.40 -1.59 16.93
CA GLU A 68 0.94 -2.78 16.27
C GLU A 68 1.66 -3.71 17.27
N PRO A 69 1.59 -5.05 17.07
CA PRO A 69 2.37 -5.99 17.86
C PRO A 69 3.86 -5.64 17.84
N ILE A 70 4.53 -5.79 18.98
CA ILE A 70 5.97 -5.51 19.07
C ILE A 70 6.72 -6.48 18.15
N LEU A 71 7.34 -5.92 17.11
CA LEU A 71 8.18 -6.66 16.19
C LEU A 71 9.47 -7.12 16.91
N VAL A 72 9.55 -8.41 17.23
CA VAL A 72 10.65 -9.02 17.99
C VAL A 72 12.01 -8.84 17.30
N GLU A 73 12.06 -8.96 15.98
CA GLU A 73 13.31 -8.88 15.20
C GLU A 73 13.38 -7.63 14.30
N SER A 74 13.04 -6.47 14.86
CA SER A 74 12.95 -5.20 14.11
C SER A 74 14.23 -4.84 13.34
N GLU A 75 15.40 -5.14 13.89
CA GLU A 75 16.69 -4.91 13.21
C GLU A 75 16.85 -5.75 11.94
N LYS A 76 16.43 -7.03 11.96
CA LYS A 76 16.53 -7.90 10.79
C LYS A 76 15.57 -7.46 9.69
N VAL A 77 14.38 -7.00 10.07
CA VAL A 77 13.40 -6.43 9.13
C VAL A 77 13.93 -5.14 8.50
N PHE A 78 14.53 -4.26 9.29
CA PHE A 78 15.16 -3.05 8.77
C PHE A 78 16.34 -3.37 7.84
N TYR A 79 17.16 -4.36 8.18
CA TYR A 79 18.23 -4.83 7.30
C TYR A 79 17.69 -5.36 5.98
N ALA A 80 16.64 -6.19 6.02
CA ALA A 80 15.99 -6.71 4.82
C ALA A 80 15.41 -5.57 3.95
N GLN A 81 14.80 -4.55 4.57
CA GLN A 81 14.32 -3.37 3.86
C GLN A 81 15.45 -2.67 3.11
N ASN A 82 16.59 -2.43 3.78
CA ASN A 82 17.73 -1.74 3.17
C ASN A 82 18.28 -2.47 1.95
N VAL A 83 18.30 -3.82 1.96
CA VAL A 83 18.69 -4.60 0.77
C VAL A 83 17.82 -4.23 -0.44
N TYR A 84 16.50 -4.09 -0.26
CA TYR A 84 15.62 -3.72 -1.37
C TYR A 84 15.72 -2.25 -1.75
N VAL A 85 16.00 -1.36 -0.79
CA VAL A 85 16.27 0.05 -1.07
C VAL A 85 17.53 0.21 -1.92
N ASP A 86 18.61 -0.52 -1.59
CA ASP A 86 19.86 -0.51 -2.34
C ASP A 86 19.67 -1.12 -3.73
N LEU A 87 18.92 -2.21 -3.83
CA LEU A 87 18.56 -2.81 -5.13
C LEU A 87 17.78 -1.83 -6.00
N LEU A 88 16.83 -1.08 -5.42
CA LEU A 88 16.10 -0.05 -6.15
C LEU A 88 17.04 1.04 -6.64
N TRP A 89 17.91 1.58 -5.79
CA TRP A 89 18.88 2.60 -6.17
C TRP A 89 19.77 2.13 -7.33
N ASN A 90 20.35 0.94 -7.20
CA ASN A 90 21.23 0.36 -8.22
C ASN A 90 20.49 0.12 -9.53
N TYR A 91 19.26 -0.38 -9.46
CA TYR A 91 18.42 -0.59 -10.62
C TYR A 91 18.11 0.73 -11.36
N LEU A 92 17.74 1.78 -10.62
CA LEU A 92 17.48 3.09 -11.19
C LEU A 92 18.74 3.70 -11.84
N ASN A 93 19.92 3.54 -11.22
CA ASN A 93 21.18 3.99 -11.82
C ASN A 93 21.49 3.33 -13.15
N VAL A 94 21.30 2.00 -13.24
CA VAL A 94 21.51 1.26 -14.49
C VAL A 94 20.50 1.70 -15.55
N ARG A 95 19.26 2.00 -15.16
CA ARG A 95 18.16 2.28 -16.10
C ARG A 95 18.07 3.73 -16.56
N PHE A 96 18.27 4.69 -15.66
CA PHE A 96 18.04 6.13 -15.90
C PHE A 96 19.31 6.97 -15.80
N GLY A 97 20.43 6.38 -15.37
CA GLY A 97 21.69 7.07 -15.17
C GLY A 97 21.76 7.89 -13.88
N CYS A 98 22.99 8.22 -13.47
CA CYS A 98 23.27 8.87 -12.19
C CYS A 98 22.59 10.24 -12.01
N ASP A 99 22.27 10.94 -13.10
CA ASP A 99 21.68 12.28 -13.05
C ASP A 99 20.18 12.24 -12.68
N GLN A 100 19.45 11.24 -13.17
CA GLN A 100 18.00 11.13 -12.95
C GLN A 100 17.66 10.30 -11.71
N THR A 101 18.53 9.36 -11.32
CA THR A 101 18.28 8.47 -10.18
C THR A 101 17.91 9.19 -8.89
N PRO A 102 18.63 10.22 -8.42
CA PRO A 102 18.30 10.88 -7.15
C PRO A 102 16.87 11.45 -7.15
N TYR A 103 16.45 12.04 -8.27
CA TYR A 103 15.11 12.59 -8.43
C TYR A 103 14.05 11.48 -8.42
N ILE A 104 14.20 10.45 -9.24
CA ILE A 104 13.22 9.35 -9.33
C ILE A 104 13.14 8.60 -8.00
N PHE A 105 14.29 8.27 -7.42
CA PHE A 105 14.40 7.56 -6.15
C PHE A 105 13.71 8.31 -5.01
N SER A 106 14.04 9.60 -4.81
CA SER A 106 13.42 10.39 -3.75
C SER A 106 11.90 10.49 -3.89
N ARG A 107 11.40 10.62 -5.11
CA ARG A 107 9.95 10.61 -5.43
C ARG A 107 9.30 9.26 -5.12
N LEU A 108 9.98 8.16 -5.43
CA LEU A 108 9.51 6.81 -5.10
C LEU A 108 9.46 6.55 -3.59
N ILE A 109 10.49 6.96 -2.84
CA ILE A 109 10.50 6.87 -1.38
C ILE A 109 9.38 7.75 -0.78
N PHE A 110 9.16 8.94 -1.34
CA PHE A 110 8.03 9.79 -0.94
C PHE A 110 6.67 9.11 -1.21
N CYS A 111 6.51 8.40 -2.33
CA CYS A 111 5.32 7.59 -2.58
C CYS A 111 5.13 6.50 -1.51
N CYS A 112 6.19 5.82 -1.03
CA CYS A 112 6.08 4.87 0.07
C CYS A 112 5.55 5.54 1.36
N MET A 113 6.04 6.73 1.71
CA MET A 113 5.52 7.48 2.86
C MET A 113 4.07 7.90 2.67
N LYS A 114 3.72 8.38 1.47
CA LYS A 114 2.35 8.76 1.09
C LYS A 114 1.39 7.57 1.17
N SER A 115 1.81 6.37 0.79
CA SER A 115 0.98 5.17 0.93
C SER A 115 0.70 4.82 2.38
N HIS A 116 1.67 4.93 3.29
CA HIS A 116 1.44 4.73 4.72
C HIS A 116 0.44 5.75 5.29
N SER A 117 0.59 7.03 4.93
CA SER A 117 -0.35 8.07 5.35
C SER A 117 -1.77 7.82 4.81
N LEU A 118 -1.89 7.48 3.53
CA LEU A 118 -3.18 7.21 2.89
C LEU A 118 -3.85 5.97 3.48
N ALA A 119 -3.09 4.91 3.76
CA ALA A 119 -3.60 3.70 4.42
C ALA A 119 -4.15 4.02 5.81
N ARG A 120 -3.43 4.82 6.61
CA ARG A 120 -3.91 5.27 7.94
C ARG A 120 -5.17 6.13 7.83
N GLU A 121 -5.18 7.14 6.97
CA GLU A 121 -6.37 7.99 6.74
C GLU A 121 -7.59 7.17 6.30
N THR A 122 -7.36 6.17 5.44
CA THR A 122 -8.39 5.23 4.96
C THR A 122 -8.94 4.39 6.09
N LYS A 123 -8.06 3.75 6.88
CA LYS A 123 -8.47 2.98 8.07
C LYS A 123 -9.28 3.85 9.02
N GLU A 124 -8.78 5.01 9.42
CA GLU A 124 -9.49 5.90 10.33
C GLU A 124 -10.87 6.34 9.80
N THR A 125 -10.95 6.65 8.51
CA THR A 125 -12.21 7.11 7.90
C THR A 125 -13.23 6.00 7.79
N ILE A 126 -12.78 4.81 7.40
CA ILE A 126 -13.63 3.62 7.38
C ILE A 126 -14.10 3.32 8.80
N THR A 127 -13.19 3.15 9.77
CA THR A 127 -13.56 2.85 11.16
C THR A 127 -14.53 3.87 11.76
N LYS A 128 -14.34 5.18 11.52
CA LYS A 128 -15.27 6.23 12.01
C LYS A 128 -16.67 6.13 11.41
N LYS A 129 -16.78 5.78 10.12
CA LYS A 129 -18.08 5.65 9.43
C LYS A 129 -18.72 4.27 9.61
N ASP A 130 -17.92 3.23 9.83
CA ASP A 130 -18.33 1.84 9.81
C ASP A 130 -18.75 1.28 11.17
N VAL A 131 -18.69 2.08 12.24
CA VAL A 131 -19.39 1.77 13.52
C VAL A 131 -20.89 1.47 13.28
N GLN A 132 -21.45 1.84 12.12
CA GLN A 132 -22.86 1.60 11.78
C GLN A 132 -23.14 0.51 10.72
N ASN A 133 -22.17 -0.08 9.99
CA ASN A 133 -22.47 -1.00 8.87
C ASN A 133 -21.53 -2.21 8.75
N LYS A 134 -21.85 -3.30 9.45
CA LYS A 134 -21.15 -4.61 9.40
C LYS A 134 -21.25 -5.33 8.04
N LYS A 135 -20.60 -4.85 6.98
CA LYS A 135 -20.59 -5.48 5.65
C LYS A 135 -19.22 -5.93 5.14
N PHE A 136 -18.14 -5.67 5.87
CA PHE A 136 -16.82 -6.14 5.48
C PHE A 136 -16.67 -7.65 5.66
N ALA A 137 -15.93 -8.29 4.74
CA ALA A 137 -15.51 -9.68 4.90
C ALA A 137 -14.60 -9.84 6.15
N PRO A 138 -14.55 -11.03 6.78
CA PRO A 138 -13.79 -11.26 8.02
C PRO A 138 -12.32 -10.83 7.93
N LEU A 139 -11.65 -11.10 6.81
CA LEU A 139 -10.26 -10.68 6.59
C LEU A 139 -10.10 -9.14 6.65
N MET A 140 -11.02 -8.40 6.03
CA MET A 140 -11.00 -6.94 6.04
C MET A 140 -11.30 -6.38 7.44
N GLN A 141 -12.23 -7.00 8.18
CA GLN A 141 -12.51 -6.65 9.58
C GLN A 141 -11.27 -6.82 10.47
N SER A 142 -10.52 -7.91 10.26
CA SER A 142 -9.26 -8.21 10.96
C SER A 142 -8.19 -7.15 10.68
N ILE A 143 -7.97 -6.80 9.40
CA ILE A 143 -6.99 -5.77 8.99
C ILE A 143 -7.37 -4.39 9.54
N LEU A 144 -8.66 -4.04 9.51
CA LEU A 144 -9.16 -2.78 10.03
C LEU A 144 -9.25 -2.74 11.57
N GLN A 145 -9.09 -3.88 12.25
CA GLN A 145 -9.23 -4.05 13.70
C GLN A 145 -10.61 -3.57 14.20
N THR A 146 -11.68 -3.94 13.48
CA THR A 146 -13.07 -3.49 13.72
C THR A 146 -13.97 -4.58 14.34
N SER A 147 -13.38 -5.61 14.97
CA SER A 147 -14.07 -6.74 15.60
C SER A 147 -14.92 -6.37 16.81
#